data_AF-A0A4C1V094-F1
#
_entry.id   AF-A0A4C1V094-F1
#
_cell.length_a   1.000
_cell.length_b   1.000
_cell.length_c   1.000
_cell.angle_alpha   90.00
_cell.angle_beta   90.00
_cell.angle_gamma   90.00
#
_symmetry.space_group_name_H-M   'P 1'
#
loop_
_entity.id
_entity.type
_entity.pdbx_description
1 polymer ?
#
loop_
_entity_poly.entity_id
_entity_poly.type
_entity_poly.pdbx_seq_one_letter_code
_entity_poly.pdbx_strand_id
1 'polypeptide(L)'
;MVKKWARLFQQGRESCEDDPRPGRPVTESMQWTKKGERPPKKFKVQKSAWKLMATIFWDSEGVLLIDYLPKGTTMNGQYYENSLAQAREAVVQKRRGKLSRGVLFLQDNASVHTARVSRQALKDTGFSEIDHPPYSPDLAPSDYFLFSNLKKELRGRRFVDDNQMKMAVESHFDCKEKEYFLGGSKALYTRCEKCISLEGDYIEK
;
A
#
# COMPACT_ATOMS: atom_id res chain seq x y z
N MET A 1 -11.34 3.70 16.40
CA MET A 1 -11.32 2.36 17.02
C MET A 1 -10.68 2.42 18.42
N VAL A 2 -9.49 3.01 18.56
CA VAL A 2 -8.79 3.20 19.85
C VAL A 2 -9.58 4.09 20.84
N LYS A 3 -10.18 5.22 20.40
CA LYS A 3 -11.07 6.06 21.27
C LYS A 3 -12.30 5.31 21.81
N LYS A 4 -12.87 4.37 21.04
CA LYS A 4 -14.00 3.52 21.49
C LYS A 4 -13.51 2.51 22.54
N TRP A 5 -12.36 1.91 22.28
CA TRP A 5 -11.70 0.95 23.17
C TRP A 5 -11.30 1.58 24.52
N ALA A 6 -10.64 2.73 24.51
CA ALA A 6 -10.24 3.45 25.72
C ALA A 6 -11.43 3.87 26.59
N ARG A 7 -12.54 4.31 25.95
CA ARG A 7 -13.78 4.66 26.65
C ARG A 7 -14.45 3.44 27.28
N LEU A 8 -14.51 2.31 26.58
CA LEU A 8 -15.11 1.07 27.08
C LEU A 8 -14.28 0.44 28.21
N PHE A 9 -12.96 0.56 28.14
CA PHE A 9 -12.06 0.14 29.21
C PHE A 9 -12.26 0.98 30.49
N GLN A 10 -12.35 2.31 30.36
CA GLN A 10 -12.71 3.21 31.47
C GLN A 10 -14.11 2.92 32.06
N GLN A 11 -14.98 2.24 31.32
CA GLN A 11 -16.32 1.82 31.74
C GLN A 11 -16.39 0.37 32.25
N GLY A 12 -15.24 -0.27 32.49
CA GLY A 12 -15.17 -1.58 33.14
C GLY A 12 -15.18 -2.79 32.20
N ARG A 13 -14.83 -2.62 30.92
CA ARG A 13 -14.64 -3.75 30.00
C ARG A 13 -13.35 -4.50 30.33
N GLU A 14 -13.47 -5.79 30.65
CA GLU A 14 -12.34 -6.69 30.95
C GLU A 14 -11.94 -7.60 29.77
N SER A 15 -12.78 -7.71 28.73
CA SER A 15 -12.52 -8.58 27.58
C SER A 15 -11.73 -7.89 26.46
N CYS A 16 -10.61 -8.52 26.07
CA CYS A 16 -9.75 -8.19 24.91
C CYS A 16 -10.33 -8.60 23.55
N GLU A 17 -11.44 -9.34 23.52
CA GLU A 17 -12.06 -9.76 22.27
C GLU A 17 -12.81 -8.60 21.62
N ASP A 18 -12.71 -8.52 20.29
CA ASP A 18 -13.48 -7.56 19.51
C ASP A 18 -14.99 -7.83 19.67
N ASP A 19 -15.79 -6.76 19.72
CA ASP A 19 -17.24 -6.90 19.64
C ASP A 19 -17.60 -7.68 18.36
N PRO A 20 -18.53 -8.66 18.43
CA PRO A 20 -18.99 -9.36 17.25
C PRO A 20 -19.47 -8.34 16.23
N ARG A 21 -18.73 -8.27 15.11
CA ARG A 21 -19.06 -7.38 14.01
C ARG A 21 -20.39 -7.88 13.45
N PRO A 22 -21.43 -7.04 13.33
CA PRO A 22 -22.51 -7.40 12.42
C PRO A 22 -21.84 -7.60 11.07
N GLY A 23 -21.86 -8.84 10.57
CA GLY A 23 -21.52 -9.08 9.18
C GLY A 23 -22.31 -8.12 8.31
N ARG A 24 -21.79 -7.79 7.12
CA ARG A 24 -22.48 -6.94 6.14
C ARG A 24 -23.98 -7.27 6.16
N PRO A 25 -24.87 -6.31 6.47
CA PRO A 25 -26.30 -6.57 6.48
C PRO A 25 -26.69 -7.11 5.10
N VAL A 26 -27.18 -8.35 5.05
CA VAL A 26 -27.67 -8.97 3.81
C VAL A 26 -28.82 -8.13 3.20
N THR A 27 -29.46 -7.32 4.04
CA THR A 27 -30.57 -6.42 3.72
C THR A 27 -30.19 -5.15 2.96
N GLU A 28 -28.94 -4.68 2.96
CA GLU A 28 -28.53 -3.53 2.12
C GLU A 28 -28.65 -3.82 0.60
N SER A 29 -28.83 -5.09 0.23
CA SER A 29 -28.93 -5.52 -1.15
C SER A 29 -30.37 -5.71 -1.65
N MET A 30 -31.38 -5.61 -0.78
CA MET A 30 -32.80 -5.74 -1.14
C MET A 30 -33.38 -4.37 -1.47
N GLN A 31 -33.71 -4.14 -2.73
CA GLN A 31 -34.40 -2.94 -3.20
C GLN A 31 -35.76 -3.35 -3.77
N TRP A 32 -36.83 -2.74 -3.28
CA TRP A 32 -38.17 -2.95 -3.81
C TRP A 32 -38.31 -2.21 -5.14
N THR A 33 -38.58 -2.94 -6.22
CA THR A 33 -38.90 -2.39 -7.54
C THR A 33 -40.39 -2.54 -7.82
N LYS A 34 -40.99 -1.60 -8.56
CA LYS A 34 -42.38 -1.74 -9.00
C LYS A 34 -42.51 -2.90 -9.98
N LYS A 35 -43.68 -3.57 -9.98
CA LYS A 35 -43.98 -4.69 -10.88
C LYS A 35 -43.87 -4.22 -12.35
N GLY A 36 -42.85 -4.68 -13.06
CA GLY A 36 -42.60 -4.36 -14.47
C GLY A 36 -41.34 -3.51 -14.74
N GLU A 37 -40.69 -2.95 -13.72
CA GLU A 37 -39.43 -2.22 -13.90
C GLU A 37 -38.22 -3.15 -13.94
N ARG A 38 -37.22 -2.81 -14.76
CA ARG A 38 -35.94 -3.53 -14.78
C ARG A 38 -35.18 -3.21 -13.49
N PRO A 39 -34.63 -4.21 -12.79
CA PRO A 39 -33.80 -3.96 -11.62
C PRO A 39 -32.63 -3.02 -11.98
N PRO A 40 -32.27 -2.06 -11.11
CA PRO A 40 -31.10 -1.23 -11.33
C PRO A 40 -29.86 -2.11 -11.54
N LYS A 41 -29.09 -1.80 -12.59
CA LYS A 41 -27.93 -2.60 -12.99
C LYS A 41 -26.85 -2.47 -11.92
N LYS A 42 -26.79 -3.45 -11.02
CA LYS A 42 -25.71 -3.53 -10.02
C LYS A 42 -24.39 -3.75 -10.77
N PHE A 43 -23.46 -2.81 -10.65
CA PHE A 43 -22.07 -3.05 -11.03
C PHE A 43 -21.52 -4.12 -10.10
N LYS A 44 -21.54 -5.38 -10.53
CA LYS A 44 -20.77 -6.43 -9.88
C LYS A 44 -19.30 -6.07 -10.10
N VAL A 45 -18.53 -5.96 -9.02
CA VAL A 45 -17.07 -6.01 -9.10
C VAL A 45 -16.72 -7.43 -9.51
N GLN A 46 -16.79 -7.73 -10.81
CA GLN A 46 -16.16 -8.95 -11.33
C GLN A 46 -14.68 -8.81 -11.05
N LYS A 47 -14.07 -9.83 -10.43
CA LYS A 47 -12.61 -9.97 -10.47
C LYS A 47 -12.26 -9.95 -11.96
N SER A 48 -11.52 -8.95 -12.42
CA SER A 48 -10.87 -9.05 -13.73
C SER A 48 -10.11 -10.37 -13.72
N ALA A 49 -10.32 -11.21 -14.74
CA ALA A 49 -9.67 -12.52 -14.83
C ALA A 49 -8.13 -12.38 -14.82
N TRP A 50 -7.63 -11.17 -15.09
CA TRP A 50 -6.22 -10.81 -15.14
C TRP A 50 -5.96 -9.69 -14.12
N LYS A 51 -5.19 -10.02 -13.09
CA LYS A 51 -4.64 -9.08 -12.11
C LYS A 51 -3.15 -9.40 -11.99
N LEU A 52 -2.34 -8.37 -12.16
CA LEU A 52 -0.91 -8.41 -11.91
C LEU A 52 -0.62 -7.69 -10.59
N MET A 53 0.20 -8.27 -9.73
CA MET A 53 0.67 -7.63 -8.51
C MET A 53 2.10 -7.13 -8.74
N ALA A 54 2.33 -5.85 -8.46
CA ALA A 54 3.64 -5.21 -8.56
C ALA A 54 4.07 -4.67 -7.20
N THR A 55 5.29 -4.97 -6.80
CA THR A 55 5.97 -4.42 -5.63
C THR A 55 6.98 -3.40 -6.11
N ILE A 56 6.89 -2.16 -5.62
CA ILE A 56 7.75 -1.06 -6.10
C ILE A 56 8.54 -0.49 -4.92
N PHE A 57 9.86 -0.56 -5.05
CA PHE A 57 10.80 0.11 -4.15
C PHE A 57 11.28 1.40 -4.80
N TRP A 58 11.23 2.51 -4.08
CA TRP A 58 11.59 3.82 -4.62
C TRP A 58 12.12 4.73 -3.51
N ASP A 59 12.93 5.72 -3.90
CA ASP A 59 13.40 6.79 -3.02
C ASP A 59 13.17 8.17 -3.66
N SER A 60 13.63 9.24 -3.03
CA SER A 60 13.48 10.60 -3.54
C SER A 60 14.17 10.87 -4.89
N GLU A 61 14.99 9.94 -5.39
CA GLU A 61 15.64 10.04 -6.69
C GLU A 61 15.00 9.15 -7.75
N GLY A 62 14.02 8.33 -7.40
CA GLY A 62 13.26 7.51 -8.33
C GLY A 62 13.12 6.05 -7.93
N VAL A 63 12.64 5.26 -8.89
CA VAL A 63 12.37 3.84 -8.69
C VAL A 63 13.66 3.02 -8.65
N LEU A 64 13.80 2.21 -7.60
CA LEU A 64 14.93 1.31 -7.38
C LEU A 64 14.65 -0.06 -8.01
N LEU A 65 13.48 -0.63 -7.76
CA LEU A 65 13.07 -1.95 -8.21
C LEU A 65 11.56 -1.98 -8.44
N ILE A 66 11.14 -2.58 -9.55
CA ILE A 66 9.76 -3.02 -9.78
C ILE A 66 9.80 -4.53 -9.92
N ASP A 67 9.14 -5.23 -9.01
CA ASP A 67 9.02 -6.68 -9.00
C ASP A 67 7.57 -7.07 -9.30
N TYR A 68 7.37 -7.85 -10.37
CA TYR A 68 6.06 -8.32 -10.78
C TYR A 68 5.86 -9.74 -10.32
N LEU A 69 4.97 -9.92 -9.34
CA LEU A 69 4.65 -11.23 -8.79
C LEU A 69 4.13 -12.15 -9.92
N PRO A 70 4.74 -13.34 -10.13
CA PRO A 70 4.29 -14.27 -11.15
C PRO A 70 2.83 -14.67 -11.00
N LYS A 71 2.17 -14.96 -12.11
CA LYS A 71 0.76 -15.37 -12.09
C LYS A 71 0.60 -16.70 -11.36
N GLY A 72 -0.37 -16.77 -10.46
CA GLY A 72 -0.66 -17.97 -9.68
C GLY A 72 0.21 -18.15 -8.44
N THR A 73 1.16 -17.24 -8.17
CA THR A 73 1.89 -17.23 -6.90
C THR A 73 1.23 -16.29 -5.90
N THR A 74 1.51 -16.50 -4.63
CA THR A 74 1.05 -15.65 -3.52
C THR A 74 2.25 -14.97 -2.90
N MET A 75 2.14 -13.66 -2.67
CA MET A 75 3.14 -12.92 -1.90
C MET A 75 3.22 -13.52 -0.49
N ASN A 76 4.35 -14.12 -0.16
CA ASN A 76 4.61 -14.73 1.15
C ASN A 76 5.94 -14.20 1.71
N GLY A 77 6.26 -14.57 2.97
CA GLY A 77 7.45 -14.08 3.65
C GLY A 77 8.76 -14.40 2.90
N GLN A 78 8.86 -15.58 2.29
CA GLN A 78 10.05 -16.01 1.55
C GLN A 78 10.22 -15.23 0.24
N TYR A 79 9.13 -15.00 -0.48
CA TYR A 79 9.15 -14.19 -1.68
C TYR A 79 9.56 -12.75 -1.32
N TYR A 80 8.99 -12.20 -0.26
CA TYR A 80 9.29 -10.85 0.19
C TYR A 80 10.73 -10.69 0.68
N GLU A 81 11.30 -11.69 1.35
CA GLU A 81 12.73 -11.75 1.67
C GLU A 81 13.60 -11.59 0.42
N ASN A 82 13.29 -12.32 -0.66
CA ASN A 82 14.00 -12.18 -1.94
C ASN A 82 13.83 -10.77 -2.53
N SER A 83 12.62 -10.19 -2.47
CA SER A 83 12.38 -8.81 -2.92
C SER A 83 13.20 -7.79 -2.12
N LEU A 84 13.36 -7.98 -0.80
CA LEU A 84 14.21 -7.13 0.05
C LEU A 84 15.69 -7.25 -0.31
N ALA A 85 16.18 -8.46 -0.56
CA ALA A 85 17.56 -8.68 -1.00
C ALA A 85 17.84 -7.98 -2.34
N GLN A 86 16.92 -8.07 -3.30
CA GLN A 86 17.01 -7.36 -4.57
C GLN A 86 16.93 -5.84 -4.39
N ALA A 87 16.06 -5.35 -3.49
CA ALA A 87 15.97 -3.92 -3.19
C ALA A 87 17.29 -3.38 -2.60
N ARG A 88 17.94 -4.14 -1.72
CA ARG A 88 19.27 -3.82 -1.21
C ARG A 88 20.31 -3.71 -2.32
N GLU A 89 20.35 -4.69 -3.21
CA GLU A 89 21.27 -4.65 -4.35
C GLU A 89 21.00 -3.44 -5.26
N ALA A 90 19.73 -3.12 -5.51
CA ALA A 90 19.36 -1.93 -6.27
C ALA A 90 19.83 -0.63 -5.59
N VAL A 91 19.78 -0.54 -4.26
CA VAL A 91 20.36 0.60 -3.51
C VAL A 91 21.88 0.66 -3.69
N VAL A 92 22.59 -0.45 -3.55
CA VAL A 92 24.05 -0.51 -3.72
C VAL A 92 24.45 -0.05 -5.13
N GLN A 93 23.74 -0.52 -6.16
CA GLN A 93 24.04 -0.20 -7.55
C GLN A 93 23.64 1.22 -7.95
N LYS A 94 22.40 1.63 -7.64
CA LYS A 94 21.81 2.89 -8.12
C LYS A 94 22.06 4.08 -7.20
N ARG A 95 22.48 3.86 -5.95
CA ARG A 95 22.65 4.89 -4.90
C ARG A 95 23.98 4.71 -4.15
N ARG A 96 25.09 4.67 -4.91
CA ARG A 96 26.45 4.49 -4.38
C ARG A 96 26.71 5.43 -3.19
N GLY A 97 27.19 4.87 -2.08
CA GLY A 97 27.52 5.62 -0.86
C GLY A 97 26.33 5.98 0.04
N LYS A 98 25.07 5.67 -0.33
CA LYS A 98 23.93 5.89 0.58
C LYS A 98 23.78 4.81 1.64
N LEU A 99 24.13 3.55 1.32
CA LEU A 99 23.97 2.44 2.26
C LEU A 99 24.79 2.67 3.55
N SER A 100 26.01 3.18 3.44
CA SER A 100 26.87 3.49 4.59
C SER A 100 26.38 4.67 5.43
N ARG A 101 25.49 5.51 4.89
CA ARG A 101 24.88 6.63 5.63
C ARG A 101 23.66 6.20 6.43
N GLY A 102 23.25 4.95 6.33
CA GLY A 102 21.99 4.43 6.85
C GLY A 102 20.84 4.68 5.89
N VAL A 103 20.02 3.66 5.69
CA VAL A 103 18.80 3.74 4.88
C VAL A 103 17.61 3.52 5.81
N LEU A 104 16.69 4.48 5.81
CA LEU A 104 15.42 4.33 6.50
C LEU A 104 14.41 3.68 5.57
N PHE A 105 13.75 2.63 6.04
CA PHE A 105 12.80 1.84 5.28
C PHE A 105 11.38 2.01 5.82
N LEU A 106 10.48 2.50 4.96
CA LEU A 106 9.08 2.71 5.29
C LEU A 106 8.21 1.70 4.54
N GLN A 107 7.42 0.94 5.28
CA GLN A 107 6.45 -0.03 4.76
C GLN A 107 5.17 -0.02 5.59
N ASP A 108 4.11 -0.63 5.07
CA ASP A 108 2.86 -0.84 5.81
C ASP A 108 2.91 -2.13 6.64
N ASN A 109 1.94 -2.27 7.55
CA ASN A 109 1.84 -3.41 8.48
C ASN A 109 1.17 -4.64 7.86
N ALA A 110 1.36 -4.90 6.57
CA ALA A 110 0.84 -6.10 5.94
C ALA A 110 1.40 -7.37 6.63
N SER A 111 0.59 -8.43 6.70
CA SER A 111 0.98 -9.67 7.39
C SER A 111 2.32 -10.23 6.90
N VAL A 112 2.60 -10.14 5.60
CA VAL A 112 3.88 -10.54 4.99
C VAL A 112 5.03 -9.70 5.52
N HIS A 113 4.88 -8.38 5.59
CA HIS A 113 5.92 -7.45 6.05
C HIS A 113 6.27 -7.64 7.52
N THR A 114 5.26 -7.96 8.34
CA THR A 114 5.42 -8.21 9.78
C THR A 114 5.86 -9.64 10.13
N ALA A 115 5.90 -10.54 9.15
CA ALA A 115 6.31 -11.92 9.36
C ALA A 115 7.74 -12.01 9.88
N ARG A 116 8.02 -13.02 10.72
CA ARG A 116 9.35 -13.21 11.32
C ARG A 116 10.47 -13.29 10.28
N VAL A 117 10.23 -14.01 9.19
CA VAL A 117 11.17 -14.17 8.07
C VAL A 117 11.47 -12.82 7.43
N SER A 118 10.44 -12.03 7.15
CA SER A 118 10.56 -10.72 6.51
C SER A 118 11.24 -9.68 7.39
N ARG A 119 10.94 -9.65 8.70
CA ARG A 119 11.64 -8.78 9.65
C ARG A 119 13.11 -9.16 9.81
N GLN A 120 13.43 -10.45 9.79
CA GLN A 120 14.83 -10.89 9.83
C GLN A 120 15.55 -10.48 8.55
N ALA A 121 14.96 -10.76 7.39
CA ALA A 121 15.50 -10.36 6.10
C ALA A 121 15.73 -8.84 6.01
N LEU A 122 14.80 -8.03 6.53
CA LEU A 122 14.95 -6.57 6.57
C LEU A 122 16.18 -6.17 7.42
N LYS A 123 16.38 -6.77 8.59
CA LYS A 123 17.58 -6.53 9.40
C LYS A 123 18.86 -6.90 8.65
N ASP A 124 18.85 -8.03 7.95
CA ASP A 124 20.01 -8.52 7.19
C ASP A 124 20.37 -7.58 6.01
N THR A 125 19.43 -6.74 5.56
CA THR A 125 19.74 -5.72 4.55
C THR A 125 20.62 -4.58 5.09
N GLY A 126 20.59 -4.33 6.40
CA GLY A 126 21.19 -3.15 7.05
C GLY A 126 20.30 -1.90 6.99
N PHE A 127 19.04 -2.03 6.61
CA PHE A 127 18.07 -0.93 6.65
C PHE A 127 17.46 -0.78 8.06
N SER A 128 17.12 0.46 8.42
CA SER A 128 16.39 0.78 9.65
C SER A 128 14.92 0.98 9.34
N GLU A 129 14.05 0.14 9.89
CA GLU A 129 12.60 0.26 9.74
C GLU A 129 12.06 1.52 10.44
N ILE A 130 11.17 2.25 9.77
CA ILE A 130 10.38 3.34 10.38
C ILE A 130 9.04 2.78 10.83
N ASP A 131 8.63 3.10 12.05
CA ASP A 131 7.32 2.74 12.58
C ASP A 131 6.20 3.34 11.73
N HIS A 132 5.26 2.48 11.32
CA HIS A 132 4.08 2.88 10.58
C HIS A 132 2.81 2.56 11.37
N PRO A 133 1.89 3.53 11.56
CA PRO A 133 0.64 3.26 12.26
C PRO A 133 -0.28 2.33 11.46
N PRO A 134 -1.06 1.44 12.12
CA PRO A 134 -2.05 0.61 11.45
C PRO A 134 -3.12 1.43 10.73
N TYR A 135 -3.53 0.97 9.53
CA TYR A 135 -4.62 1.56 8.73
C TYR A 135 -4.40 3.03 8.32
N SER A 136 -3.15 3.44 8.09
CA SER A 136 -2.78 4.82 7.75
C SER A 136 -2.19 4.96 6.33
N PRO A 137 -2.95 4.62 5.26
CA PRO A 137 -2.47 4.79 3.89
C PRO A 137 -2.17 6.27 3.56
N ASP A 138 -2.75 7.22 4.29
CA ASP A 138 -2.46 8.65 4.14
C ASP A 138 -1.04 9.03 4.57
N LEU A 139 -0.38 8.17 5.33
CA LEU A 139 1.02 8.30 5.75
C LEU A 139 1.97 7.38 4.98
N ALA A 140 1.47 6.66 3.96
CA ALA A 140 2.28 5.81 3.09
C ALA A 140 2.50 6.52 1.73
N PRO A 141 3.71 7.02 1.43
CA PRO A 141 4.02 7.70 0.17
C PRO A 141 3.64 6.89 -1.07
N SER A 142 3.80 5.58 -1.00
CA SER A 142 3.39 4.68 -2.08
C SER A 142 1.89 4.76 -2.35
N ASP A 143 1.05 4.81 -1.33
CA ASP A 143 -0.42 4.81 -1.49
C ASP A 143 -0.97 6.17 -1.90
N TYR A 144 -0.59 7.23 -1.18
CA TYR A 144 -1.19 8.54 -1.41
C TYR A 144 -0.64 9.24 -2.66
N PHE A 145 0.61 8.94 -3.04
CA PHE A 145 1.30 9.62 -4.13
C PHE A 145 1.58 8.67 -5.30
N LEU A 146 2.44 7.67 -5.12
CA LEU A 146 2.97 6.87 -6.23
C LEU A 146 1.85 6.12 -6.98
N PHE A 147 1.10 5.27 -6.26
CA PHE A 147 0.01 4.49 -6.82
C PHE A 147 -1.21 5.35 -7.17
N SER A 148 -1.43 6.45 -6.44
CA SER A 148 -2.48 7.41 -6.77
C SER A 148 -2.29 8.00 -8.17
N ASN A 149 -1.08 8.46 -8.48
CA ASN A 149 -0.75 9.02 -9.79
C ASN A 149 -0.67 7.95 -10.89
N LEU A 150 -0.11 6.78 -10.60
CA LEU A 150 -0.13 5.66 -11.53
C LEU A 150 -1.56 5.26 -11.91
N LYS A 151 -2.47 5.18 -10.92
CA LYS A 151 -3.90 4.88 -11.18
C LYS A 151 -4.56 5.93 -12.05
N LYS A 152 -4.21 7.21 -11.92
CA LYS A 152 -4.73 8.28 -12.79
C LYS A 152 -4.27 8.09 -14.23
N GLU A 153 -2.99 7.75 -14.43
CA GLU A 153 -2.42 7.53 -15.77
C GLU A 153 -3.03 6.31 -16.48
N LEU A 154 -3.19 5.21 -15.74
CA LEU A 154 -3.72 3.96 -16.28
C LEU A 154 -5.26 3.97 -16.41
N ARG A 155 -5.93 5.00 -15.88
CA ARG A 155 -7.39 5.08 -15.86
C ARG A 155 -7.96 5.05 -17.27
N GLY A 156 -8.92 4.16 -17.51
CA GLY A 156 -9.61 4.05 -18.79
C GLY A 156 -8.83 3.32 -19.88
N ARG A 157 -7.56 2.95 -19.64
CA ARG A 157 -6.78 2.13 -20.56
C ARG A 157 -7.18 0.66 -20.45
N ARG A 158 -7.16 -0.04 -21.58
CA ARG A 158 -7.32 -1.50 -21.66
C ARG A 158 -6.02 -2.09 -22.16
N PHE A 159 -5.53 -3.10 -21.46
CA PHE A 159 -4.34 -3.84 -21.83
C PHE A 159 -4.74 -5.19 -22.40
N VAL A 160 -4.08 -5.59 -23.48
CA VAL A 160 -4.30 -6.87 -24.16
C VAL A 160 -3.66 -8.01 -23.37
N ASP A 161 -2.49 -7.76 -22.78
CA ASP A 161 -1.73 -8.72 -21.99
C ASP A 161 -0.95 -8.07 -20.83
N ASP A 162 -0.34 -8.91 -20.00
CA ASP A 162 0.44 -8.49 -18.83
C ASP A 162 1.71 -7.71 -19.23
N ASN A 163 2.31 -7.99 -20.39
CA ASN A 163 3.54 -7.32 -20.84
C ASN A 163 3.25 -5.87 -21.22
N GLN A 164 2.13 -5.61 -21.91
CA GLN A 164 1.69 -4.26 -22.22
C GLN A 164 1.42 -3.45 -20.95
N MET A 165 0.85 -4.09 -19.92
CA MET A 165 0.64 -3.46 -18.62
C MET A 165 1.97 -3.15 -17.93
N LYS A 166 2.92 -4.08 -17.90
CA LYS A 166 4.26 -3.89 -17.32
C LYS A 166 5.01 -2.74 -18.00
N MET A 167 5.03 -2.72 -19.33
CA MET A 167 5.65 -1.63 -20.11
C MET A 167 5.00 -0.27 -19.82
N ALA A 168 3.68 -0.22 -19.65
CA ALA A 168 2.99 1.03 -19.32
C ALA A 168 3.35 1.53 -17.90
N VAL A 169 3.51 0.62 -16.94
CA VAL A 169 3.95 0.96 -15.58
C VAL A 169 5.41 1.42 -15.58
N GLU A 170 6.30 0.70 -16.26
CA GLU A 170 7.73 1.08 -16.39
C GLU A 170 7.88 2.44 -17.07
N SER A 171 7.27 2.61 -18.25
CA SER A 171 7.30 3.88 -19.00
C SER A 171 6.73 5.05 -18.19
N HIS A 172 5.72 4.81 -17.35
CA HIS A 172 5.18 5.86 -16.47
C HIS A 172 6.23 6.37 -15.48
N PHE A 173 7.09 5.51 -14.94
CA PHE A 173 8.10 5.92 -13.96
C PHE A 173 9.41 6.37 -14.60
N ASP A 174 9.80 5.78 -15.74
CA ASP A 174 11.02 6.17 -16.47
C ASP A 174 10.95 7.61 -17.00
N CYS A 175 9.75 8.12 -17.25
CA CYS A 175 9.56 9.51 -17.66
C CYS A 175 9.47 10.52 -16.50
N LYS A 176 9.64 10.09 -15.23
CA LYS A 176 9.57 10.98 -14.06
C LYS A 176 10.96 11.42 -13.62
N GLU A 177 11.10 12.73 -13.46
CA GLU A 177 12.32 13.35 -12.91
C GLU A 177 12.41 13.15 -11.39
N LYS A 178 13.58 13.41 -10.81
CA LYS A 178 13.82 13.23 -9.36
C LYS A 178 12.89 14.10 -8.52
N GLU A 179 12.58 15.29 -9.02
CA GLU A 179 11.69 16.28 -8.41
C GLU A 179 10.29 15.71 -8.15
N TYR A 180 9.81 14.84 -9.03
CA TYR A 180 8.54 14.15 -8.85
C TYR A 180 8.57 13.28 -7.58
N PHE A 181 9.56 12.41 -7.44
CA PHE A 181 9.68 11.51 -6.30
C PHE A 181 10.02 12.25 -4.99
N LEU A 182 10.88 13.26 -5.09
CA LEU A 182 11.19 14.14 -3.97
C LEU A 182 9.94 14.83 -3.43
N GLY A 183 9.06 15.33 -4.32
CA GLY A 183 7.78 15.93 -3.92
C GLY A 183 6.89 14.96 -3.15
N GLY A 184 6.77 13.72 -3.63
CA GLY A 184 6.04 12.66 -2.92
C GLY A 184 6.60 12.38 -1.53
N SER A 185 7.93 12.32 -1.40
CA SER A 185 8.63 12.07 -0.13
C SER A 185 8.49 13.24 0.85
N LYS A 186 8.65 14.48 0.37
CA LYS A 186 8.53 15.69 1.21
C LYS A 186 7.13 15.86 1.78
N ALA A 187 6.09 15.48 1.04
CA ALA A 187 4.71 15.55 1.50
C ALA A 187 4.45 14.69 2.75
N LEU A 188 5.29 13.67 3.02
CA LEU A 188 5.16 12.82 4.20
C LEU A 188 5.27 13.64 5.48
N TYR A 189 6.22 14.58 5.55
CA TYR A 189 6.44 15.40 6.74
C TYR A 189 5.19 16.24 7.07
N THR A 190 4.68 16.99 6.10
CA THR A 190 3.47 17.81 6.27
C THR A 190 2.24 16.97 6.57
N ARG A 191 2.15 15.75 6.02
CA ARG A 191 1.07 14.81 6.34
C ARG A 191 1.16 14.30 7.77
N CYS A 192 2.35 13.98 8.26
CA CYS A 192 2.55 13.61 9.67
C CYS A 192 2.14 14.75 10.60
N GLU A 193 2.56 16.00 10.32
CA GLU A 193 2.14 17.17 11.10
C GLU A 193 0.61 17.35 11.12
N LYS A 194 -0.03 17.18 9.96
CA LYS A 194 -1.49 17.25 9.85
C LYS A 194 -2.18 16.09 10.60
N CYS A 195 -1.61 14.89 10.59
CA CYS A 195 -2.13 13.77 11.37
C CYS A 195 -2.06 14.07 12.88
N ILE A 196 -0.96 14.68 13.34
CA ILE A 196 -0.79 15.09 14.74
C ILE A 196 -1.82 16.17 15.11
N SER A 197 -2.01 17.19 14.26
CA SER A 197 -2.97 18.25 14.53
C SER A 197 -4.43 17.77 14.53
N LEU A 198 -4.72 16.70 13.78
CA LEU A 198 -6.03 16.03 13.76
C LEU A 198 -6.17 14.94 14.84
N GLU A 199 -5.26 14.87 15.82
CA GLU A 199 -5.24 13.84 16.88
C GLU A 199 -5.32 12.40 16.36
N GLY A 200 -4.71 12.13 15.21
CA GLY A 200 -4.70 10.82 14.58
C GLY A 200 -5.92 10.50 13.70
N ASP A 201 -6.77 11.49 13.39
CA ASP A 201 -7.84 11.31 12.41
C ASP A 201 -7.31 11.31 10.96
N TYR A 202 -8.15 10.84 10.03
CA TYR A 202 -7.81 10.72 8.62
C TYR A 202 -7.53 12.07 7.96
N ILE A 203 -6.59 12.06 7.00
CA ILE A 203 -6.26 13.26 6.24
C ILE A 203 -7.15 13.29 5.00
N GLU A 204 -8.07 14.25 4.93
CA GLU A 204 -8.86 14.47 3.72
C GLU A 204 -7.97 14.82 2.51
N LYS A 205 -8.37 14.29 1.34
CA LYS A 205 -7.64 14.39 0.06
C LYS A 205 -7.85 15.71 -0.65
#